data_AF-X0WKU1-F1
#
_entry.id   AF-X0WKU1-F1
#
_cell.length_a   1.000
_cell.length_b   1.000
_cell.length_c   1.000
_cell.angle_alpha   90.00
_cell.angle_beta   90.00
_cell.angle_gamma   90.00
#
_symmetry.space_group_name_H-M   'P 1'
#
loop_
_entity.id
_entity.type
_entity.pdbx_description
1 polymer ?
#
loop_
_entity_poly.entity_id
_entity_poly.type
_entity_poly.pdbx_seq_one_letter_code
_entity_poly.pdbx_strand_id
1 'polypeptide(L)'
;ATADTQTQNCATAAMKCVSAQLGRDLTDQQLAELVNEPNEGTGLYELRQFAQGVGFYCLAAKTDIQSLRNLNGCQAVLHLPGPNHYVVLDHIDQRYIWLIDLDDNKFYYRTKLDLFELDWSEDIALIISNEPLNLTGNFTELSDDQLHEILGGFPKYDCTDLIQEYDIIFCSPMIGGLCGSWYFTFYNRYGCDEDPNGGSCTGDDLVGNVSCMCIEDPYNPGYCIGTGDWYSQYIRACK
;
A
#
# COMPACT_ATOMS: atom_id res chain seq x y z
N ALA A 1 14.50 -22.59 10.94
CA ALA A 1 13.52 -23.08 9.97
C ALA A 1 13.06 -21.86 9.20
N THR A 2 13.55 -21.70 7.98
CA THR A 2 13.05 -20.69 7.05
C THR A 2 11.64 -21.14 6.66
N ALA A 3 10.63 -20.41 7.11
CA ALA A 3 9.32 -20.54 6.51
C ALA A 3 9.49 -20.12 5.05
N ASP A 4 9.20 -21.02 4.10
CA ASP A 4 8.90 -20.63 2.73
C ASP A 4 7.67 -19.73 2.82
N THR A 5 7.87 -18.42 2.97
CA THR A 5 6.85 -17.43 2.69
C THR A 5 6.62 -17.46 1.19
N GLN A 6 5.72 -18.34 0.78
CA GLN A 6 5.21 -18.42 -0.57
C GLN A 6 4.76 -17.02 -0.98
N THR A 7 5.32 -16.51 -2.07
CA THR A 7 5.16 -15.11 -2.50
C THR A 7 3.68 -14.81 -2.71
N GLN A 8 3.06 -14.03 -1.81
CA GLN A 8 1.70 -13.54 -1.96
C GLN A 8 1.75 -12.19 -2.68
N ASN A 9 0.84 -11.97 -3.62
CA ASN A 9 0.62 -10.69 -4.29
C ASN A 9 -0.85 -10.25 -4.13
N CYS A 10 -1.17 -9.02 -4.52
CA CYS A 10 -2.53 -8.46 -4.42
C CYS A 10 -3.62 -9.36 -5.00
N ALA A 11 -3.36 -10.07 -6.10
CA ALA A 11 -4.31 -10.98 -6.73
C ALA A 11 -4.62 -12.21 -5.86
N THR A 12 -3.58 -12.88 -5.35
CA THR A 12 -3.73 -14.03 -4.44
C THR A 12 -4.41 -13.63 -3.14
N ALA A 13 -4.06 -12.46 -2.59
CA ALA A 13 -4.65 -11.94 -1.37
C ALA A 13 -6.13 -11.58 -1.55
N ALA A 14 -6.47 -10.86 -2.63
CA ALA A 14 -7.85 -10.54 -3.00
C ALA A 14 -8.68 -11.81 -3.23
N MET A 15 -8.15 -12.81 -3.93
CA MET A 15 -8.83 -14.08 -4.18
C MET A 15 -9.08 -14.86 -2.89
N LYS A 16 -8.11 -14.89 -1.97
CA LYS A 16 -8.28 -15.51 -0.64
C LYS A 16 -9.39 -14.83 0.16
N CYS A 17 -9.44 -13.51 0.13
CA CYS A 17 -10.48 -12.73 0.80
C CYS A 17 -11.88 -13.02 0.23
N VAL A 18 -12.03 -12.87 -1.08
CA VAL A 18 -13.31 -13.05 -1.78
C VAL A 18 -13.83 -14.47 -1.63
N SER A 19 -12.96 -15.47 -1.79
CA SER A 19 -13.34 -16.87 -1.61
C SER A 19 -13.85 -17.13 -0.19
N ALA A 20 -13.16 -16.64 0.83
CA ALA A 20 -13.57 -16.77 2.22
C ALA A 20 -14.93 -16.07 2.50
N GLN A 21 -15.15 -14.88 1.96
CA GLN A 21 -16.44 -14.16 2.06
C GLN A 21 -17.59 -14.91 1.36
N LEU A 22 -17.27 -15.66 0.30
CA LEU A 22 -18.19 -16.56 -0.38
C LEU A 22 -18.25 -17.95 0.28
N GLY A 23 -17.63 -18.15 1.44
CA GLY A 23 -17.70 -19.41 2.19
C GLY A 23 -16.90 -20.56 1.57
N ARG A 24 -15.90 -20.27 0.74
CA ARG A 24 -14.91 -21.26 0.27
C ARG A 24 -13.54 -20.89 0.80
N ASP A 25 -12.88 -21.81 1.48
CA ASP A 25 -11.53 -21.59 2.01
C ASP A 25 -10.50 -22.14 1.03
N LEU A 26 -9.76 -21.25 0.36
CA LEU A 26 -8.68 -21.62 -0.56
C LEU A 26 -7.35 -21.69 0.17
N THR A 27 -6.61 -22.78 -0.04
CA THR A 27 -5.27 -22.95 0.55
C THR A 27 -4.22 -22.10 -0.19
N ASP A 28 -3.15 -21.72 0.52
CA ASP A 28 -2.04 -20.97 -0.08
C ASP A 28 -1.38 -21.74 -1.23
N GLN A 29 -1.37 -23.08 -1.15
CA GLN A 29 -0.87 -23.94 -2.23
C GLN A 29 -1.72 -23.85 -3.51
N GLN A 30 -3.05 -23.70 -3.39
CA GLN A 30 -3.92 -23.49 -4.55
C GLN A 30 -3.71 -22.10 -5.14
N LEU A 31 -3.58 -21.08 -4.28
CA LEU A 31 -3.38 -19.70 -4.72
C LEU A 31 -2.02 -19.49 -5.40
N ALA A 32 -1.03 -20.32 -5.12
CA ALA A 32 0.28 -20.28 -5.77
C ALA A 32 0.22 -20.42 -7.29
N GLU A 33 -0.84 -21.03 -7.84
CA GLU A 33 -1.07 -21.14 -9.29
C GLU A 33 -1.29 -19.78 -9.97
N LEU A 34 -1.64 -18.74 -9.22
CA LEU A 34 -1.80 -17.38 -9.73
C LEU A 34 -0.47 -16.61 -9.85
N VAL A 35 0.60 -17.12 -9.26
CA VAL A 35 1.90 -16.45 -9.23
C VAL A 35 2.75 -16.93 -10.40
N ASN A 36 2.89 -16.11 -11.44
CA ASN A 36 3.68 -16.43 -12.64
C ASN A 36 5.05 -15.73 -12.60
N GLU A 37 6.15 -16.49 -12.61
CA GLU A 37 7.50 -15.97 -12.91
C GLU A 37 7.65 -15.76 -14.43
N PRO A 38 8.28 -14.67 -14.95
CA PRO A 38 9.24 -13.77 -14.29
C PRO A 38 8.77 -12.30 -14.15
N ASN A 39 7.50 -11.99 -14.39
CA ASN A 39 6.98 -10.62 -14.40
C ASN A 39 6.19 -10.23 -13.12
N GLU A 40 6.19 -11.08 -12.10
CA GLU A 40 5.80 -10.81 -10.71
C GLU A 40 4.33 -10.36 -10.45
N GLY A 41 3.54 -10.05 -11.48
CA GLY A 41 2.11 -9.75 -11.38
C GLY A 41 1.19 -10.85 -11.93
N THR A 42 -0.07 -10.84 -11.48
CA THR A 42 -1.14 -11.72 -11.98
C THR A 42 -2.10 -10.88 -12.82
N GLY A 43 -2.33 -11.28 -14.07
CA GLY A 43 -3.32 -10.64 -14.93
C GLY A 43 -4.76 -10.93 -14.50
N LEU A 44 -5.67 -10.04 -14.88
CA LEU A 44 -7.10 -10.19 -14.56
C LEU A 44 -7.67 -11.42 -15.26
N TYR A 45 -7.11 -11.79 -16.42
CA TYR A 45 -7.44 -13.02 -17.13
C TYR A 45 -7.16 -14.25 -16.28
N GLU A 46 -5.94 -14.39 -15.76
CA GLU A 46 -5.51 -15.52 -14.94
C GLU A 46 -6.34 -15.59 -13.65
N LEU A 47 -6.60 -14.44 -13.03
CA LEU A 47 -7.43 -14.34 -11.83
C LEU A 47 -8.87 -14.84 -12.10
N ARG A 48 -9.48 -14.42 -13.22
CA ARG A 48 -10.81 -14.87 -13.64
C ARG A 48 -10.82 -16.36 -13.97
N GLN A 49 -9.83 -16.86 -14.71
CA GLN A 49 -9.73 -18.28 -15.09
C GLN A 49 -9.57 -19.17 -13.85
N PHE A 50 -8.73 -18.77 -12.91
CA PHE A 50 -8.58 -19.48 -11.63
C PHE A 50 -9.89 -19.51 -10.85
N ALA A 51 -10.56 -18.36 -10.69
CA ALA A 51 -11.83 -18.26 -9.99
C ALA A 51 -12.91 -19.17 -10.61
N GLN A 52 -12.99 -19.21 -11.94
CA GLN A 52 -13.86 -20.12 -12.67
C GLN A 52 -13.44 -21.59 -12.49
N GLY A 53 -12.15 -21.88 -12.51
CA GLY A 53 -11.58 -23.21 -12.30
C GLY A 53 -11.89 -23.79 -10.92
N VAL A 54 -11.94 -22.95 -9.88
CA VAL A 54 -12.38 -23.35 -8.54
C VAL A 54 -13.90 -23.38 -8.38
N GLY A 55 -14.65 -23.07 -9.45
CA GLY A 55 -16.10 -23.23 -9.55
C GLY A 55 -16.93 -22.01 -9.12
N PHE A 56 -16.39 -20.80 -9.22
CA PHE A 56 -17.17 -19.57 -9.10
C PHE A 56 -17.73 -19.13 -10.45
N TYR A 57 -18.84 -18.40 -10.41
CA TYR A 57 -19.32 -17.62 -11.55
C TYR A 57 -18.63 -16.25 -11.53
N CYS A 58 -18.05 -15.86 -12.66
CA CYS A 58 -17.24 -14.66 -12.75
C CYS A 58 -17.62 -13.81 -13.96
N LEU A 59 -17.56 -12.48 -13.80
CA LEU A 59 -17.66 -11.51 -14.88
C LEU A 59 -16.59 -10.43 -14.68
N ALA A 60 -15.66 -10.31 -15.62
CA ALA A 60 -14.76 -9.16 -15.68
C ALA A 60 -15.37 -8.11 -16.62
N ALA A 61 -15.63 -6.92 -16.10
CA ALA A 61 -16.38 -5.91 -16.82
C ALA A 61 -15.95 -4.49 -16.46
N LYS A 62 -16.21 -3.56 -17.38
CA LYS A 62 -16.33 -2.15 -17.04
C LYS A 62 -17.70 -1.89 -16.41
N THR A 63 -17.72 -1.16 -15.30
CA THR A 63 -18.94 -0.87 -14.53
C THR A 63 -18.82 0.43 -13.75
N ASP A 64 -19.91 0.91 -13.15
CA ASP A 64 -19.92 2.15 -12.39
C ASP A 64 -20.19 1.93 -10.90
N ILE A 65 -19.85 2.92 -10.08
CA ILE A 65 -20.09 2.92 -8.62
C ILE A 65 -21.55 2.59 -8.28
N GLN A 66 -22.49 3.08 -9.08
CA GLN A 66 -23.91 2.86 -8.83
C GLN A 66 -24.31 1.40 -9.06
N SER A 67 -23.73 0.73 -10.05
CA SER A 67 -23.90 -0.68 -10.34
C SER A 67 -23.24 -1.54 -9.26
N LEU A 68 -22.01 -1.18 -8.84
CA LEU A 68 -21.31 -1.82 -7.72
C LEU A 68 -22.10 -1.73 -6.41
N ARG A 69 -22.69 -0.57 -6.10
CA ARG A 69 -23.51 -0.36 -4.90
C ARG A 69 -24.71 -1.30 -4.84
N ASN A 70 -25.24 -1.72 -5.98
CA ASN A 70 -26.41 -2.60 -6.08
C ASN A 70 -26.03 -4.09 -6.19
N LEU A 71 -24.75 -4.45 -6.06
CA LEU A 71 -24.33 -5.84 -6.04
C LEU A 71 -24.94 -6.56 -4.82
N ASN A 72 -25.47 -7.75 -5.07
CA ASN A 72 -26.03 -8.62 -4.05
C ASN A 72 -25.63 -10.06 -4.32
N GLY A 73 -25.25 -10.80 -3.29
CA GLY A 73 -24.78 -12.19 -3.41
C GLY A 73 -23.50 -12.36 -4.25
N CYS A 74 -22.77 -11.27 -4.48
CA CYS A 74 -21.53 -11.24 -5.25
C CYS A 74 -20.47 -10.49 -4.45
N GLN A 75 -19.21 -10.77 -4.74
CA GLN A 75 -18.06 -9.97 -4.33
C GLN A 75 -17.45 -9.30 -5.56
N ALA A 76 -16.72 -8.22 -5.35
CA ALA A 76 -16.02 -7.52 -6.44
C ALA A 76 -14.56 -7.29 -6.07
N VAL A 77 -13.68 -7.63 -7.01
CA VAL A 77 -12.27 -7.21 -7.01
C VAL A 77 -12.15 -6.04 -7.98
N LEU A 78 -11.67 -4.90 -7.51
CA LEU A 78 -11.49 -3.68 -8.30
C LEU A 78 -10.03 -3.57 -8.73
N HIS A 79 -9.79 -3.14 -9.97
CA HIS A 79 -8.45 -2.85 -10.47
C HIS A 79 -8.15 -1.35 -10.37
N LEU A 80 -7.07 -1.00 -9.69
CA LEU A 80 -6.57 0.37 -9.59
C LEU A 80 -5.43 0.53 -10.62
N PRO A 81 -5.66 1.23 -11.74
CA PRO A 81 -4.71 1.28 -12.86
C PRO A 81 -3.41 2.01 -12.53
N GLY A 82 -3.46 3.05 -11.68
CA GLY A 82 -2.27 3.78 -11.25
C GLY A 82 -1.21 2.84 -10.65
N PRO A 83 -1.49 2.19 -9.51
CA PRO A 83 -0.55 1.25 -8.89
C PRO A 83 -0.51 -0.14 -9.57
N ASN A 84 -1.36 -0.42 -10.56
CA ASN A 84 -1.61 -1.77 -11.08
C ASN A 84 -1.94 -2.76 -9.95
N HIS A 85 -2.97 -2.42 -9.16
CA HIS A 85 -3.27 -3.10 -7.90
C HIS A 85 -4.69 -3.66 -7.87
N TYR A 86 -4.91 -4.73 -7.12
CA TYR A 86 -6.24 -5.28 -6.86
C TYR A 86 -6.67 -5.05 -5.42
N VAL A 87 -7.87 -4.48 -5.25
CA VAL A 87 -8.50 -4.30 -3.94
C VAL A 87 -9.88 -4.96 -3.93
N VAL A 88 -10.32 -5.45 -2.78
CA VAL A 88 -11.65 -6.06 -2.64
C VAL A 88 -12.65 -5.01 -2.17
N LEU A 89 -13.79 -4.91 -2.86
CA LEU A 89 -14.90 -4.10 -2.44
C LEU A 89 -15.64 -4.78 -1.29
N ASP A 90 -15.79 -4.08 -0.16
CA ASP A 90 -16.64 -4.54 0.95
C ASP A 90 -18.05 -3.94 0.83
N HIS A 91 -18.20 -2.62 0.89
CA HIS A 91 -19.49 -1.96 0.70
C HIS A 91 -19.36 -0.49 0.26
N ILE A 92 -20.45 0.02 -0.31
CA ILE A 92 -20.56 1.42 -0.75
C ILE A 92 -21.75 2.07 -0.05
N ASP A 93 -21.49 3.14 0.70
CA ASP A 93 -22.54 3.98 1.28
C ASP A 93 -22.80 5.25 0.44
N GLN A 94 -23.51 6.23 0.99
CA GLN A 94 -23.83 7.47 0.27
C GLN A 94 -22.62 8.35 -0.05
N ARG A 95 -21.55 8.27 0.75
CA ARG A 95 -20.39 9.17 0.70
C ARG A 95 -19.06 8.45 0.58
N TYR A 96 -19.00 7.19 0.98
CA TYR A 96 -17.78 6.43 1.10
C TYR A 96 -17.89 5.07 0.40
N ILE A 97 -16.74 4.62 -0.07
CA ILE A 97 -16.47 3.24 -0.47
C ILE A 97 -15.50 2.64 0.53
N TRP A 98 -15.78 1.40 0.94
CA TRP A 98 -14.96 0.63 1.87
C TRP A 98 -14.26 -0.50 1.11
N LEU A 99 -12.95 -0.57 1.27
CA LEU A 99 -12.06 -1.44 0.54
C LEU A 99 -11.23 -2.27 1.52
N ILE A 100 -10.99 -3.51 1.14
CA ILE A 100 -10.05 -4.41 1.80
C ILE A 100 -8.84 -4.53 0.87
N ASP A 101 -7.68 -4.15 1.39
CA ASP A 101 -6.40 -4.25 0.68
C ASP A 101 -5.43 -5.06 1.54
N LEU A 102 -5.18 -6.29 1.12
CA LEU A 102 -4.45 -7.28 1.91
C LEU A 102 -2.97 -7.38 1.57
N ASP A 103 -2.51 -6.62 0.58
CA ASP A 103 -1.12 -6.59 0.14
C ASP A 103 -0.43 -5.24 0.47
N ASP A 104 -1.20 -4.24 0.93
CA ASP A 104 -0.70 -2.99 1.52
C ASP A 104 -0.82 -2.94 3.06
N ASN A 105 -0.17 -1.97 3.71
CA ASN A 105 -0.33 -1.64 5.13
C ASN A 105 -1.76 -1.17 5.49
N LYS A 106 -2.66 -1.01 4.51
CA LYS A 106 -4.04 -0.56 4.66
C LYS A 106 -5.03 -1.73 4.56
N PHE A 107 -4.97 -2.66 5.50
CA PHE A 107 -5.83 -3.87 5.57
C PHE A 107 -7.33 -3.62 5.26
N TYR A 108 -7.89 -2.54 5.81
CA TYR A 108 -9.29 -2.13 5.59
C TYR A 108 -9.42 -0.62 5.73
N TYR A 109 -9.86 0.06 4.68
CA TYR A 109 -9.96 1.51 4.68
C TYR A 109 -11.21 2.00 3.93
N ARG A 110 -11.51 3.27 4.14
CA ARG A 110 -12.55 3.97 3.38
C ARG A 110 -11.99 5.22 2.74
N THR A 111 -12.50 5.54 1.57
CA THR A 111 -12.22 6.81 0.90
C THR A 111 -13.53 7.42 0.41
N LYS A 112 -13.53 8.74 0.18
CA LYS A 112 -14.72 9.41 -0.37
C LYS A 112 -14.87 9.01 -1.84
N LEU A 113 -16.12 8.92 -2.30
CA LEU A 113 -16.41 8.49 -3.67
C LEU A 113 -15.76 9.38 -4.74
N ASP A 114 -15.76 10.70 -4.53
CA ASP A 114 -15.16 11.67 -5.46
C ASP A 114 -13.64 11.53 -5.59
N LEU A 115 -12.96 11.12 -4.52
CA LEU A 115 -11.54 10.82 -4.55
C LEU A 115 -11.28 9.45 -5.19
N PHE A 116 -12.08 8.45 -4.83
CA PHE A 116 -11.92 7.10 -5.36
C PHE A 116 -12.10 7.01 -6.87
N GLU A 117 -13.05 7.76 -7.45
CA GLU A 117 -13.27 7.79 -8.90
C GLU A 117 -12.02 8.26 -9.68
N LEU A 118 -11.11 9.01 -9.03
CA LEU A 118 -9.83 9.39 -9.63
C LEU A 118 -8.86 8.20 -9.68
N ASP A 119 -8.82 7.41 -8.61
CA ASP A 119 -7.95 6.24 -8.49
C ASP A 119 -8.47 5.04 -9.29
N TRP A 120 -9.79 4.92 -9.43
CA TRP A 120 -10.49 3.86 -10.18
C TRP A 120 -10.91 4.33 -11.58
N SER A 121 -10.04 5.06 -12.27
CA SER A 121 -10.36 5.78 -13.51
C SER A 121 -10.73 4.93 -14.72
N GLU A 122 -10.47 3.61 -14.66
CA GLU A 122 -10.75 2.69 -15.77
C GLU A 122 -12.07 1.94 -15.64
N ASP A 123 -12.75 2.08 -14.50
CA ASP A 123 -14.06 1.47 -14.21
C ASP A 123 -14.05 -0.07 -14.21
N ILE A 124 -12.90 -0.70 -13.99
CA ILE A 124 -12.71 -2.16 -14.13
C ILE A 124 -12.97 -2.90 -12.83
N ALA A 125 -13.83 -3.92 -12.89
CA ALA A 125 -14.08 -4.84 -11.79
C ALA A 125 -14.21 -6.29 -12.26
N LEU A 126 -13.75 -7.23 -11.43
CA LEU A 126 -14.06 -8.66 -11.51
C LEU A 126 -15.11 -9.00 -10.47
N ILE A 127 -16.31 -9.34 -10.93
CA ILE A 127 -17.43 -9.76 -10.11
C ILE A 127 -17.40 -11.27 -9.95
N ILE A 128 -17.51 -11.77 -8.73
CA ILE A 128 -17.40 -13.19 -8.38
C ILE A 128 -18.60 -13.61 -7.53
N SER A 129 -19.21 -14.75 -7.83
CA SER A 129 -20.32 -15.31 -7.06
C SER A 129 -20.30 -16.84 -7.00
N ASN A 130 -20.98 -17.40 -6.01
CA ASN A 130 -21.29 -18.83 -5.94
C ASN A 130 -22.46 -19.25 -6.82
N GLU A 131 -23.27 -18.30 -7.26
CA GLU A 131 -24.48 -18.52 -8.05
C GLU A 131 -24.37 -17.84 -9.42
N PRO A 132 -25.15 -18.27 -10.43
CA PRO A 132 -25.19 -17.59 -11.71
C PRO A 132 -25.43 -16.09 -11.55
N LEU A 133 -24.59 -15.29 -12.22
CA LEU A 133 -24.59 -13.84 -12.09
C LEU A 133 -25.88 -13.24 -12.67
N ASN A 134 -26.73 -12.73 -11.77
CA ASN A 134 -27.94 -11.97 -12.10
C ASN A 134 -27.69 -10.49 -11.81
N LEU A 135 -26.87 -9.86 -12.63
CA LEU A 135 -26.44 -8.47 -12.40
C LEU A 135 -27.47 -7.47 -12.95
N THR A 136 -27.73 -6.44 -12.15
CA THR A 136 -28.56 -5.30 -12.55
C THR A 136 -27.70 -4.05 -12.59
N GLY A 137 -27.68 -3.34 -13.71
CA GLY A 137 -26.89 -2.12 -13.87
C GLY A 137 -26.08 -2.13 -15.16
N ASN A 138 -25.05 -1.29 -15.19
CA ASN A 138 -24.15 -1.14 -16.32
C ASN A 138 -22.94 -2.04 -16.13
N PHE A 139 -22.91 -3.15 -16.86
CA PHE A 139 -21.76 -4.04 -16.92
C PHE A 139 -21.46 -4.32 -18.39
N THR A 140 -20.29 -3.87 -18.84
CA THR A 140 -19.79 -4.17 -20.17
C THR A 140 -18.66 -5.17 -20.04
N GLU A 141 -18.90 -6.42 -20.43
CA GLU A 141 -17.91 -7.49 -20.37
C GLU A 141 -16.66 -7.12 -21.19
N LEU A 142 -15.50 -7.38 -20.60
CA LEU A 142 -14.20 -7.20 -21.23
C LEU A 142 -13.84 -8.44 -22.05
N SER A 143 -13.21 -8.25 -23.22
CA SER A 143 -12.68 -9.36 -24.00
C SER A 143 -11.44 -9.97 -23.34
N ASP A 144 -11.14 -11.22 -23.65
CA ASP A 144 -9.94 -11.91 -23.14
C ASP A 144 -8.64 -11.14 -23.46
N ASP A 145 -8.55 -10.54 -24.65
CA ASP A 145 -7.41 -9.69 -25.03
C ASP A 145 -7.23 -8.50 -24.08
N GLN A 146 -8.33 -7.84 -23.68
CA GLN A 146 -8.28 -6.73 -22.72
C GLN A 146 -7.88 -7.21 -21.32
N LEU A 147 -8.31 -8.41 -20.93
CA LEU A 147 -8.00 -8.97 -19.60
C LEU A 147 -6.53 -9.34 -19.43
N HIS A 148 -5.84 -9.69 -20.51
CA HIS A 148 -4.40 -9.94 -20.48
C HIS A 148 -3.55 -8.67 -20.30
N GLU A 149 -4.10 -7.50 -20.67
CA GLU A 149 -3.43 -6.20 -20.51
C GLU A 149 -3.59 -5.63 -19.09
N ILE A 150 -4.57 -6.13 -18.33
CA ILE A 150 -4.87 -5.66 -16.97
C ILE A 150 -4.07 -6.51 -15.99
N LEU A 151 -3.06 -5.91 -15.36
CA LEU A 151 -2.16 -6.58 -14.42
C LEU A 151 -2.41 -6.11 -12.99
N GLY A 152 -2.36 -7.05 -12.05
CA GLY A 152 -2.20 -6.77 -10.61
C GLY A 152 -0.81 -7.21 -10.18
N GLY A 153 0.04 -6.25 -9.84
CA GLY A 153 1.42 -6.49 -9.42
C GLY A 153 1.60 -6.35 -7.91
N PHE A 154 2.83 -6.51 -7.46
CA PHE A 154 3.24 -6.00 -6.16
C PHE A 154 3.11 -4.47 -6.16
N PRO A 155 2.64 -3.86 -5.07
CA PRO A 155 2.71 -2.42 -4.93
C PRO A 155 4.18 -1.99 -5.09
N LYS A 156 4.40 -1.12 -6.07
CA LYS A 156 5.70 -0.51 -6.31
C LYS A 156 5.83 0.71 -5.44
N TYR A 157 6.99 0.85 -4.83
CA TYR A 157 7.26 1.92 -3.90
C TYR A 157 8.57 2.64 -4.26
N ASP A 158 8.64 3.91 -3.86
CA ASP A 158 9.86 4.71 -3.89
C ASP A 158 10.06 5.46 -2.55
N CYS A 159 11.29 5.87 -2.26
CA CYS A 159 11.64 6.59 -1.04
C CYS A 159 11.28 8.10 -1.13
N THR A 160 10.03 8.45 -1.37
CA THR A 160 9.64 9.84 -1.69
C THR A 160 8.85 10.56 -0.59
N ASP A 161 8.24 9.85 0.36
CA ASP A 161 7.47 10.47 1.44
C ASP A 161 8.42 11.13 2.47
N LEU A 162 8.53 12.46 2.50
CA LEU A 162 9.42 13.14 3.46
C LEU A 162 8.85 13.07 4.88
N ILE A 163 9.36 12.13 5.68
CA ILE A 163 8.94 11.91 7.08
C ILE A 163 9.73 12.73 8.10
N GLN A 164 10.94 13.20 7.75
CA GLN A 164 11.72 14.10 8.59
C GLN A 164 12.56 15.03 7.72
N GLU A 165 12.45 16.33 7.93
CA GLU A 165 13.28 17.34 7.29
C GLU A 165 14.59 17.57 8.07
N TYR A 166 15.64 17.95 7.34
CA TYR A 166 16.92 18.34 7.90
C TYR A 166 16.75 19.64 8.68
N ASP A 167 17.20 19.62 9.93
CA ASP A 167 17.19 20.81 10.78
C ASP A 167 18.36 20.76 11.76
N ILE A 168 18.79 21.94 12.22
CA ILE A 168 19.78 22.08 13.28
C ILE A 168 19.19 22.96 14.38
N ILE A 169 19.15 22.40 15.59
CA ILE A 169 18.89 23.19 16.79
C ILE A 169 20.24 23.50 17.43
N PHE A 170 20.65 24.76 17.30
CA PHE A 170 21.89 25.26 17.90
C PHE A 170 21.77 25.38 19.43
N CYS A 171 22.94 25.45 20.08
CA CYS A 171 23.02 25.79 21.48
C CYS A 171 22.35 27.14 21.78
N SER A 172 21.55 27.18 22.84
CA SER A 172 21.00 28.42 23.35
C SER A 172 22.12 29.33 23.85
N PRO A 173 21.96 30.65 23.77
CA PRO A 173 22.91 31.59 24.35
C PRO A 173 23.01 31.40 25.86
N MET A 174 24.16 31.78 26.41
CA MET A 174 24.47 31.61 27.83
C MET A 174 23.47 32.39 28.71
N ILE A 175 22.80 31.72 29.63
CA ILE A 175 21.90 32.35 30.63
C ILE A 175 22.48 32.09 32.02
N GLY A 176 22.80 33.15 32.76
CA GLY A 176 23.35 33.02 34.12
C GLY A 176 24.74 32.37 34.18
N GLY A 177 25.52 32.42 33.09
CA GLY A 177 26.88 31.86 33.04
C GLY A 177 26.95 30.36 32.75
N LEU A 178 25.90 29.74 32.23
CA LEU A 178 25.88 28.31 31.90
C LEU A 178 25.32 28.04 30.49
N CYS A 179 25.93 27.08 29.79
CA CYS A 179 25.37 26.47 28.58
C CYS A 179 24.49 25.29 29.02
N GLY A 180 23.18 25.51 29.11
CA GLY A 180 22.22 24.53 29.66
C GLY A 180 21.39 23.76 28.63
N SER A 181 21.66 23.93 27.33
CA SER A 181 20.87 23.35 26.25
C SER A 181 21.56 22.16 25.58
N TRP A 182 20.86 21.59 24.60
CA TRP A 182 21.37 20.55 23.71
C TRP A 182 21.53 21.11 22.31
N TYR A 183 22.53 20.59 21.60
CA TYR A 183 22.69 20.76 20.17
C TYR A 183 22.07 19.54 19.48
N PHE A 184 21.25 19.76 18.44
CA PHE A 184 20.68 18.67 17.64
C PHE A 184 20.97 18.87 16.15
N THR A 185 21.25 17.78 15.45
CA THR A 185 21.18 17.70 13.98
C THR A 185 20.18 16.63 13.62
N PHE A 186 19.10 17.02 12.94
CA PHE A 186 18.12 16.13 12.32
C PHE A 186 18.53 15.88 10.87
N TYR A 187 18.46 14.64 10.42
CA TYR A 187 18.76 14.29 9.03
C TYR A 187 17.49 14.19 8.18
N ASN A 188 17.57 14.49 6.88
CA ASN A 188 16.47 14.17 5.97
C ASN A 188 16.18 12.67 5.97
N ARG A 189 14.93 12.28 6.22
CA ARG A 189 14.49 10.88 6.17
C ARG A 189 13.21 10.80 5.36
N TYR A 190 13.14 9.77 4.53
CA TYR A 190 12.00 9.49 3.67
C TYR A 190 11.37 8.16 4.09
N GLY A 191 10.05 8.05 3.97
CA GLY A 191 9.29 6.82 4.05
C GLY A 191 9.07 6.22 2.66
N CYS A 192 8.47 5.03 2.64
CA CYS A 192 7.98 4.43 1.41
C CYS A 192 6.70 5.14 0.98
N ASP A 193 6.65 5.64 -0.24
CA ASP A 193 5.42 6.07 -0.89
C ASP A 193 5.16 5.19 -2.11
N GLU A 194 3.89 5.05 -2.49
CA GLU A 194 3.51 4.27 -3.68
C GLU A 194 3.95 5.02 -4.94
N ASP A 195 4.69 4.34 -5.82
CA ASP A 195 5.09 4.88 -7.13
C ASP A 195 4.85 3.82 -8.22
N PRO A 196 3.95 4.06 -9.19
CA PRO A 196 3.74 3.18 -10.35
C PRO A 196 5.02 2.84 -11.15
N ASN A 197 6.00 3.73 -11.12
CA ASN A 197 7.31 3.57 -11.76
C ASN A 197 8.42 3.17 -10.78
N GLY A 198 8.07 3.02 -9.50
CA GLY A 198 8.97 2.65 -8.44
C GLY A 198 9.43 1.19 -8.51
N GLY A 199 10.12 0.77 -7.47
CA GLY A 199 10.62 -0.59 -7.33
C GLY A 199 10.15 -1.18 -6.02
N SER A 200 11.10 -1.66 -5.23
CA SER A 200 10.86 -2.10 -3.87
C SER A 200 11.31 -1.03 -2.89
N CYS A 201 10.56 -0.85 -1.81
CA CYS A 201 10.95 0.02 -0.72
C CYS A 201 11.17 -0.78 0.56
N THR A 202 12.29 -0.53 1.25
CA THR A 202 12.58 -1.19 2.52
C THR A 202 12.84 -0.17 3.62
N GLY A 203 12.10 -0.29 4.71
CA GLY A 203 12.33 0.52 5.91
C GLY A 203 13.41 -0.11 6.80
N ASP A 204 14.52 0.61 6.98
CA ASP A 204 15.66 0.25 7.84
C ASP A 204 15.75 1.24 9.04
N ASP A 205 16.46 0.84 10.09
CA ASP A 205 16.72 1.73 11.23
C ASP A 205 17.84 2.69 10.88
N LEU A 206 17.48 3.90 10.44
CA LEU A 206 18.42 4.95 10.08
C LEU A 206 18.55 5.97 11.22
N VAL A 207 19.72 6.60 11.35
CA VAL A 207 19.93 7.65 12.36
C VAL A 207 19.00 8.82 12.05
N GLY A 208 17.98 9.08 12.85
CA GLY A 208 17.06 10.21 12.68
C GLY A 208 17.71 11.52 13.09
N ASN A 209 18.31 11.54 14.28
CA ASN A 209 19.06 12.70 14.76
C ASN A 209 20.29 12.30 15.58
N VAL A 210 21.23 13.24 15.66
CA VAL A 210 22.33 13.19 16.63
C VAL A 210 22.25 14.40 17.54
N SER A 211 22.58 14.21 18.81
CA SER A 211 22.55 15.29 19.79
C SER A 211 23.74 15.22 20.74
N CYS A 212 24.16 16.38 21.26
CA CYS A 212 25.13 16.45 22.35
C CYS A 212 24.79 17.60 23.31
N MET A 213 25.27 17.51 24.55
CA MET A 213 25.16 18.61 25.49
C MET A 213 26.04 19.78 25.05
N CYS A 214 25.51 20.99 25.16
CA CYS A 214 26.26 22.21 24.90
C CYS A 214 27.24 22.49 26.04
N ILE A 215 28.45 22.92 25.69
CA ILE A 215 29.45 23.41 26.63
C ILE A 215 29.89 24.82 26.24
N GLU A 216 30.56 25.52 27.17
CA GLU A 216 31.19 26.80 26.84
C GLU A 216 32.34 26.57 25.84
N ASP A 217 32.41 27.42 24.81
CA ASP A 217 33.46 27.37 23.81
C ASP A 217 34.82 27.69 24.48
N PRO A 218 35.76 26.72 24.51
CA PRO A 218 37.04 26.92 25.17
C PRO A 218 37.94 27.95 24.47
N TYR A 219 37.62 28.30 23.22
CA TYR A 219 38.36 29.28 22.42
C TYR A 219 37.63 30.62 22.29
N ASN A 220 36.35 30.69 22.63
CA ASN A 220 35.53 31.91 22.55
C ASN A 220 34.61 32.08 23.77
N PRO A 221 35.13 32.62 24.89
CA PRO A 221 34.38 32.75 26.13
C PRO A 221 33.05 33.49 25.95
N GLY A 222 31.97 32.95 26.54
CA GLY A 222 30.61 33.46 26.41
C GLY A 222 29.79 32.90 25.24
N TYR A 223 30.36 32.02 24.42
CA TYR A 223 29.64 31.27 23.38
C TYR A 223 29.45 29.80 23.80
N CYS A 224 28.36 29.18 23.33
CA CYS A 224 28.07 27.77 23.60
C CYS A 224 28.21 26.94 22.32
N ILE A 225 28.88 25.79 22.40
CA ILE A 225 29.12 24.87 21.28
C ILE A 225 28.75 23.43 21.65
N GLY A 226 28.37 22.64 20.65
CA GLY A 226 28.15 21.20 20.79
C GLY A 226 29.43 20.42 20.48
N THR A 227 30.18 20.04 21.51
CA THR A 227 31.42 19.25 21.37
C THR A 227 31.49 18.06 22.32
N GLY A 228 30.37 17.71 22.96
CA GLY A 228 30.27 16.59 23.88
C GLY A 228 30.15 15.24 23.20
N ASP A 229 29.89 14.21 24.00
CA ASP A 229 29.53 12.87 23.51
C ASP A 229 28.23 12.96 22.70
N TRP A 230 28.27 12.44 21.47
CA TRP A 230 27.13 12.44 20.57
C TRP A 230 26.26 11.21 20.81
N TYR A 231 24.96 11.44 20.95
CA TYR A 231 23.94 10.42 21.08
C TYR A 231 23.12 10.35 19.80
N SER A 232 23.03 9.16 19.22
CA SER A 232 22.21 8.90 18.04
C SER A 232 20.83 8.39 18.46
N GLN A 233 19.78 8.95 17.85
CA GLN A 233 18.44 8.40 17.88
C GLN A 233 18.09 7.88 16.50
N TYR A 234 17.45 6.71 16.45
CA TYR A 234 17.09 6.04 15.21
C TYR A 234 15.61 6.25 14.90
N ILE A 235 15.29 6.34 13.61
CA ILE A 235 13.95 6.37 13.06
C ILE A 235 13.88 5.33 11.94
N ARG A 236 12.74 4.67 11.82
CA ARG A 236 12.51 3.76 10.70
C ARG A 236 12.27 4.59 9.44
N ALA A 237 13.12 4.43 8.44
CA ALA A 237 13.10 5.20 7.21
C ALA A 237 13.54 4.35 6.02
N CYS A 238 13.14 4.77 4.83
CA CYS A 238 13.47 4.15 3.56
C CYS A 238 14.98 4.19 3.27
N LYS A 239 15.48 3.12 2.63
CA LYS A 239 16.87 2.94 2.23
C LYS A 239 16.98 2.48 0.78
#